data_AF-A0A4Q3WAH2-F1
#
_entry.id   AF-A0A4Q3WAH2-F1
#
_cell.length_a   1.000
_cell.length_b   1.000
_cell.length_c   1.000
_cell.angle_alpha   90.00
_cell.angle_beta   90.00
_cell.angle_gamma   90.00
#
_symmetry.space_group_name_H-M   'P 1'
#
loop_
_entity.id
_entity.type
_entity.pdbx_description
1 polymer ?
#
loop_
_entity_poly.entity_id
_entity_poly.type
_entity_poly.pdbx_seq_one_letter_code
_entity_poly.pdbx_strand_id
1 'polypeptide(L)'
;MSRFRNALAIAVLATLLALVGRTALLPVDNLLYDIGLSSAASKVPKDIVILGIDEAFMKGRHAYLAPRDRLATLVRNVAEGKPKAIALDVWLDSRIDEGPRGVDAQLRDALRYAKSHGVPVLLSDVPPDQTEIGSDSENGQTAHGSVLPYFAKEARTGSVLFPLDRDGVVRWLPQEKPERPSMVAQMAALGGAKPAALTALRKSSWPIDFDGPPGTITTQSAAEFLEPGLGALLQDQLVFIGATYSRSRDYMPTPYTRVGSKPMYGIEVMAQSTDSIRRGLPRDATGAAARVESNRWTVPSLRCRTSAYS
;
A
#
# COMPACT_ATOMS: atom_id res chain seq x y z
N MET A 1 -45.10 30.52 -20.12
CA MET A 1 -44.71 29.16 -19.69
C MET A 1 -43.70 28.46 -20.61
N SER A 2 -43.76 28.63 -21.94
CA SER A 2 -42.83 27.98 -22.90
C SER A 2 -41.36 28.44 -22.78
N ARG A 3 -41.11 29.74 -22.60
CA ARG A 3 -39.74 30.28 -22.44
C ARG A 3 -39.00 29.73 -21.21
N PHE A 4 -39.71 29.55 -20.10
CA PHE A 4 -39.16 28.96 -18.87
C PHE A 4 -38.83 27.47 -19.05
N ARG A 5 -39.71 26.70 -19.71
CA ARG A 5 -39.46 25.30 -20.07
C ARG A 5 -38.23 25.14 -20.97
N ASN A 6 -38.06 26.03 -21.96
CA ASN A 6 -36.93 25.98 -22.87
C ASN A 6 -35.61 26.36 -22.17
N ALA A 7 -35.61 27.38 -21.32
CA ALA A 7 -34.44 27.75 -20.53
C ALA A 7 -34.00 26.62 -19.58
N LEU A 8 -34.96 25.97 -18.92
CA LEU A 8 -34.69 24.81 -18.06
C LEU A 8 -34.13 23.63 -18.87
N ALA A 9 -34.69 23.34 -20.04
CA ALA A 9 -34.19 22.26 -20.90
C ALA A 9 -32.75 22.51 -21.37
N ILE A 10 -32.41 23.75 -21.74
CA ILE A 10 -31.05 24.13 -22.15
C ILE A 10 -30.08 24.03 -20.97
N ALA A 11 -30.46 24.50 -19.78
CA ALA A 11 -29.63 24.40 -18.59
C ALA A 11 -29.36 22.93 -18.19
N VAL A 12 -30.38 22.07 -18.27
CA VAL A 12 -30.24 20.62 -18.04
C VAL A 12 -29.32 19.98 -19.08
N LEU A 13 -29.51 20.27 -20.37
CA LEU A 13 -28.69 19.72 -21.44
C LEU A 13 -27.21 20.16 -21.33
N ALA A 14 -26.97 21.44 -21.03
CA ALA A 14 -25.62 21.96 -20.81
C ALA A 14 -24.95 21.31 -19.59
N THR A 15 -25.71 21.08 -18.51
CA THR A 15 -25.22 20.37 -17.31
C THR A 15 -24.87 18.91 -17.63
N LEU A 16 -25.71 18.22 -18.40
CA LEU A 16 -25.47 16.85 -18.84
C LEU A 16 -24.24 16.76 -19.75
N LEU A 17 -24.10 17.66 -20.72
CA LEU A 17 -22.93 17.74 -21.59
C LEU A 17 -21.65 18.05 -20.80
N ALA A 18 -21.72 18.92 -19.80
CA ALA A 18 -20.59 19.19 -18.91
C ALA A 18 -20.21 17.99 -18.03
N LEU A 19 -21.21 17.23 -17.54
CA LEU A 19 -20.98 16.00 -16.78
C LEU A 19 -20.38 14.89 -17.65
N VAL A 20 -20.90 14.72 -18.87
CA VAL A 20 -20.39 13.73 -19.84
C VAL A 20 -18.99 14.13 -20.29
N GLY A 21 -18.76 15.40 -20.61
CA GLY A 21 -17.44 15.92 -20.98
C GLY A 21 -16.38 15.67 -19.89
N ARG A 22 -16.72 15.91 -18.62
CA ARG A 22 -15.80 15.64 -17.49
C ARG A 22 -15.41 14.17 -17.34
N THR A 23 -16.31 13.25 -17.68
CA THR A 23 -16.03 11.80 -17.59
C THR A 23 -15.39 11.25 -18.86
N ALA A 24 -15.67 11.84 -20.02
CA ALA A 24 -15.09 11.48 -21.31
C ALA A 24 -13.62 11.92 -21.46
N LEU A 25 -13.19 12.97 -20.73
CA LEU A 25 -11.81 13.47 -20.78
C LEU A 25 -10.85 12.72 -19.83
N LEU A 26 -11.36 11.96 -18.87
CA LEU A 26 -10.51 11.22 -17.92
C LEU A 26 -9.44 10.32 -18.56
N PRO A 27 -9.74 9.56 -19.64
CA PRO A 27 -8.71 8.76 -20.30
C PRO A 27 -7.60 9.62 -20.93
N VAL A 28 -7.93 10.83 -21.39
CA VAL A 28 -6.95 11.76 -21.97
C VAL A 28 -6.06 12.34 -20.89
N ASP A 29 -6.64 12.77 -19.76
CA ASP A 29 -5.88 13.26 -18.61
C ASP A 29 -4.93 12.17 -18.07
N ASN A 30 -5.43 10.93 -17.95
CA ASN A 30 -4.63 9.78 -17.53
C ASN A 30 -3.49 9.50 -18.51
N LEU A 31 -3.75 9.55 -19.82
CA LEU A 31 -2.71 9.37 -20.83
C LEU A 31 -1.63 10.46 -20.75
N LEU A 32 -2.02 11.73 -20.61
CA LEU A 32 -1.08 12.85 -20.47
C LEU A 32 -0.23 12.72 -19.21
N TYR A 33 -0.85 12.31 -18.11
CA TYR A 33 -0.15 12.00 -16.87
C TYR A 33 0.86 10.85 -17.04
N ASP A 34 0.44 9.74 -17.63
CA ASP A 34 1.30 8.57 -17.87
C ASP A 34 2.49 8.92 -18.80
N ILE A 35 2.24 9.72 -19.85
CA ILE A 35 3.30 10.25 -20.74
C ILE A 35 4.26 11.15 -19.95
N GLY A 36 3.73 12.04 -19.11
CA GLY A 36 4.51 12.94 -18.26
C GLY A 36 5.47 12.18 -17.35
N LEU A 37 4.97 11.15 -16.65
CA LEU A 37 5.79 10.26 -15.83
C LEU A 37 6.89 9.58 -16.64
N SER A 38 6.54 8.99 -17.79
CA SER A 38 7.50 8.27 -18.63
C SER A 38 8.60 9.15 -19.25
N SER A 39 8.36 10.46 -19.32
CA SER A 39 9.29 11.45 -19.86
C SER A 39 10.13 12.13 -18.78
N ALA A 40 9.77 11.97 -17.50
CA ALA A 40 10.49 12.53 -16.38
C ALA A 40 11.76 11.73 -16.08
N ALA A 41 12.81 12.41 -15.62
CA ALA A 41 14.01 11.74 -15.13
C ALA A 41 13.70 10.98 -13.83
N SER A 42 14.15 9.73 -13.74
CA SER A 42 13.96 8.92 -12.54
C SER A 42 14.68 9.53 -11.33
N LYS A 43 13.99 9.56 -10.19
CA LYS A 43 14.51 10.08 -8.92
C LYS A 43 14.59 8.96 -7.89
N VAL A 44 15.61 8.11 -8.00
CA VAL A 44 15.76 6.98 -7.06
C VAL A 44 16.05 7.51 -5.65
N PRO A 45 15.19 7.25 -4.64
CA PRO A 45 15.46 7.63 -3.27
C PRO A 45 16.67 6.85 -2.72
N LYS A 46 17.56 7.56 -2.00
CA LYS A 46 18.78 6.95 -1.42
C LYS A 46 18.58 6.39 0.00
N ASP A 47 17.46 6.73 0.63
CA ASP A 47 17.14 6.34 2.01
C ASP A 47 15.86 5.51 2.12
N ILE A 48 15.49 4.83 1.02
CA ILE A 48 14.40 3.86 0.96
C ILE A 48 14.95 2.57 0.37
N VAL A 49 14.69 1.45 1.05
CA VAL A 49 15.13 0.12 0.61
C VAL A 49 13.96 -0.85 0.69
N ILE A 50 13.89 -1.75 -0.30
CA ILE A 50 12.94 -2.85 -0.29
C ILE A 50 13.68 -4.14 0.05
N LEU A 51 13.19 -4.86 1.05
CA LEU A 51 13.58 -6.23 1.35
C LEU A 51 12.45 -7.15 0.86
N GLY A 52 12.67 -7.73 -0.32
CA GLY A 52 11.70 -8.60 -0.96
C GLY A 52 11.60 -9.96 -0.28
N ILE A 53 10.40 -10.34 0.15
CA ILE A 53 10.05 -11.71 0.47
C ILE A 53 9.97 -12.46 -0.87
N ASP A 54 11.08 -13.05 -1.27
CA ASP A 54 11.27 -13.75 -2.55
C ASP A 54 11.21 -15.27 -2.35
N GLU A 55 11.50 -16.03 -3.41
CA GLU A 55 11.56 -17.48 -3.38
C GLU A 55 12.59 -18.02 -2.37
N ALA A 56 13.70 -17.31 -2.14
CA ALA A 56 14.72 -17.70 -1.17
C ALA A 56 14.21 -17.53 0.27
N PHE A 57 13.43 -16.48 0.56
CA PHE A 57 12.78 -16.28 1.86
C PHE A 57 11.63 -17.27 2.09
N MET A 58 10.96 -17.72 1.02
CA MET A 58 9.90 -18.72 1.10
C MET A 58 10.42 -20.17 1.07
N LYS A 59 11.72 -20.40 0.83
CA LYS A 59 12.33 -21.72 0.64
C LYS A 59 11.97 -22.70 1.78
N GLY A 60 11.57 -23.92 1.38
CA GLY A 60 11.22 -25.01 2.30
C GLY A 60 9.78 -24.98 2.81
N ARG A 61 8.93 -24.06 2.31
CA ARG A 61 7.52 -23.95 2.69
C ARG A 61 6.65 -23.92 1.43
N HIS A 62 5.63 -24.77 1.38
CA HIS A 62 4.63 -24.79 0.30
C HIS A 62 3.44 -23.84 0.57
N ALA A 63 3.56 -22.96 1.56
CA ALA A 63 2.48 -22.09 2.02
C ALA A 63 2.53 -20.71 1.34
N TYR A 64 1.35 -20.11 1.17
CA TYR A 64 1.20 -18.71 0.74
C TYR A 64 1.47 -17.70 1.88
N LEU A 65 1.64 -18.20 3.11
CA LEU A 65 1.93 -17.39 4.30
C LEU A 65 3.44 -17.29 4.52
N ALA A 66 3.95 -16.06 4.66
CA ALA A 66 5.34 -15.81 5.02
C ALA A 66 5.70 -16.50 6.36
N PRO A 67 6.82 -17.24 6.45
CA PRO A 67 7.16 -18.01 7.65
C PRO A 67 7.37 -17.11 8.87
N ARG A 68 6.60 -17.33 9.93
CA ARG A 68 6.55 -16.46 11.12
C ARG A 68 7.88 -16.43 11.89
N ASP A 69 8.57 -17.56 11.96
CA ASP A 69 9.92 -17.69 12.49
C ASP A 69 10.93 -16.84 11.70
N ARG A 70 10.91 -16.92 10.37
CA ARG A 70 11.80 -16.09 9.53
C ARG A 70 11.45 -14.61 9.62
N LEU A 71 10.17 -14.26 9.69
CA LEU A 71 9.74 -12.87 9.93
C LEU A 71 10.23 -12.35 11.27
N ALA A 72 10.16 -13.16 12.34
CA ALA A 72 10.67 -12.78 13.65
C ALA A 72 12.18 -12.50 13.62
N THR A 73 12.96 -13.39 13.01
CA THR A 73 14.41 -13.20 12.83
C THR A 73 14.70 -11.96 11.99
N LEU A 74 14.02 -11.80 10.86
CA LEU A 74 14.20 -10.66 9.97
C LEU A 74 13.93 -9.33 10.68
N VAL A 75 12.79 -9.20 11.36
CA VAL A 75 12.42 -7.96 12.08
C VAL A 75 13.45 -7.64 13.16
N ARG A 76 13.94 -8.65 13.89
CA ARG A 76 14.98 -8.45 14.91
C ARG A 76 16.29 -7.95 14.30
N ASN A 77 16.81 -8.65 13.30
CA ASN A 77 18.08 -8.30 12.65
C ASN A 77 18.01 -6.92 11.96
N VAL A 78 16.89 -6.60 11.31
CA VAL A 78 16.69 -5.28 10.71
C VAL A 78 16.62 -4.20 11.78
N ALA A 79 15.93 -4.44 12.91
CA ALA A 79 15.83 -3.48 13.99
C ALA A 79 17.16 -3.19 14.71
N GLU A 80 18.08 -4.16 14.78
CA GLU A 80 19.45 -3.96 15.30
C GLU A 80 20.20 -2.86 14.54
N GLY A 81 19.93 -2.73 13.24
CA GLY A 81 20.46 -1.69 12.36
C GLY A 81 19.92 -0.28 12.60
N LYS A 82 18.88 -0.15 13.44
CA LYS A 82 18.18 1.11 13.72
C LYS A 82 17.75 1.89 12.47
N PRO A 83 16.97 1.28 11.55
CA PRO A 83 16.34 2.03 10.47
C PRO A 83 15.36 3.07 11.04
N LYS A 84 14.99 4.06 10.22
CA LYS A 84 13.97 5.07 10.58
C LYS A 84 12.61 4.44 10.89
N ALA A 85 12.24 3.42 10.11
CA ALA A 85 10.99 2.67 10.25
C ALA A 85 11.02 1.38 9.42
N ILE A 86 10.17 0.44 9.79
CA ILE A 86 9.90 -0.79 9.05
C ILE A 86 8.43 -0.82 8.64
N ALA A 87 8.15 -0.84 7.35
CA ALA A 87 6.86 -1.25 6.79
C ALA A 87 6.91 -2.76 6.53
N LEU A 88 6.01 -3.51 7.16
CA LEU A 88 5.89 -4.95 7.01
C LEU A 88 4.54 -5.28 6.37
N ASP A 89 4.60 -5.57 5.08
CA ASP A 89 3.47 -5.91 4.22
C ASP A 89 3.32 -7.42 4.07
N VAL A 90 2.68 -8.02 5.08
CA VAL A 90 2.38 -9.44 5.14
C VAL A 90 1.05 -9.65 5.85
N TRP A 91 0.26 -10.60 5.38
CA TRP A 91 -0.95 -11.00 6.10
C TRP A 91 -0.58 -11.75 7.38
N LEU A 92 -1.09 -11.25 8.50
CA LEU A 92 -0.96 -11.78 9.85
C LEU A 92 -2.35 -12.06 10.44
N ASP A 93 -3.25 -12.61 9.64
CA ASP A 93 -4.68 -12.85 9.91
C ASP A 93 -5.02 -14.27 10.39
N SER A 94 -4.05 -15.17 10.32
CA SER A 94 -4.19 -16.59 10.62
C SER A 94 -3.29 -16.98 11.79
N ARG A 95 -3.84 -17.71 12.76
CA ARG A 95 -3.10 -18.24 13.91
C ARG A 95 -2.28 -19.45 13.46
N ILE A 96 -1.01 -19.51 13.85
CA ILE A 96 -0.14 -20.63 13.47
C ILE A 96 0.26 -21.43 14.71
N ASP A 97 0.89 -20.79 15.69
CA ASP A 97 1.28 -21.41 16.95
C ASP A 97 1.50 -20.32 18.01
N GLU A 98 0.50 -20.16 18.87
CA GLU A 98 0.44 -19.12 19.91
C GLU A 98 1.08 -19.55 21.24
N GLY A 99 1.64 -20.77 21.32
CA GLY A 99 2.30 -21.23 22.54
C GLY A 99 3.41 -20.26 22.98
N PRO A 100 3.84 -20.26 24.27
CA PRO A 100 4.89 -19.35 24.76
C PRO A 100 6.24 -19.44 24.02
N ARG A 101 6.44 -20.49 23.22
CA ARG A 101 7.61 -20.69 22.33
C ARG A 101 7.22 -20.80 20.85
N GLY A 102 5.93 -20.62 20.54
CA GLY A 102 5.37 -20.72 19.21
C GLY A 102 5.81 -19.56 18.32
N VAL A 103 5.65 -19.74 17.00
CA VAL A 103 6.18 -18.80 16.01
C VAL A 103 5.50 -17.42 16.06
N ASP A 104 4.23 -17.34 16.49
CA ASP A 104 3.54 -16.06 16.66
C ASP A 104 4.08 -15.31 17.88
N ALA A 105 4.41 -16.02 18.97
CA ALA A 105 5.07 -15.43 20.13
C ALA A 105 6.46 -14.87 19.79
N GLN A 106 7.23 -15.60 18.98
CA GLN A 106 8.55 -15.14 18.50
C GLN A 106 8.45 -13.86 17.66
N LEU A 107 7.47 -13.77 16.76
CA LEU A 107 7.26 -12.55 15.97
C LEU A 107 6.83 -11.38 16.86
N ARG A 108 5.95 -11.60 17.84
CA ARG A 108 5.57 -10.57 18.82
C ARG A 108 6.78 -10.09 19.63
N ASP A 109 7.68 -10.99 20.05
CA ASP A 109 8.93 -10.62 20.71
C ASP A 109 9.83 -9.77 19.81
N ALA A 110 9.91 -10.08 18.52
CA ALA A 110 10.67 -9.28 17.56
C ALA A 110 10.07 -7.88 17.37
N LEU A 111 8.74 -7.75 17.32
CA LEU A 111 8.06 -6.45 17.26
C LEU A 111 8.31 -5.63 18.54
N ARG A 112 8.23 -6.26 19.71
CA ARG A 112 8.59 -5.62 21.00
C ARG A 112 10.04 -5.18 21.04
N TYR A 113 10.95 -6.00 20.52
CA TYR A 113 12.37 -5.70 20.42
C TYR A 113 12.60 -4.46 19.52
N ALA A 114 11.99 -4.41 18.34
CA ALA A 114 12.09 -3.23 17.47
C ALA A 114 11.60 -1.95 18.17
N LYS A 115 10.44 -2.04 18.84
CA LYS A 115 9.88 -0.94 19.62
C LYS A 115 10.81 -0.48 20.75
N SER A 116 11.42 -1.40 21.50
CA SER A 116 12.36 -1.05 22.59
C SER A 116 13.66 -0.43 22.09
N HIS A 117 14.03 -0.67 20.82
CA HIS A 117 15.18 -0.06 20.16
C HIS A 117 14.84 1.24 19.42
N GLY A 118 13.61 1.75 19.58
CA GLY A 118 13.16 3.00 18.97
C GLY A 118 12.83 2.89 17.49
N VAL A 119 12.67 1.66 16.95
CA VAL A 119 12.34 1.41 15.54
C VAL A 119 10.82 1.20 15.42
N PRO A 120 10.07 2.12 14.80
CA PRO A 120 8.64 1.93 14.55
C PRO A 120 8.43 0.85 13.49
N VAL A 121 7.57 -0.13 13.79
CA VAL A 121 7.08 -1.12 12.82
C VAL A 121 5.63 -0.84 12.48
N LEU A 122 5.30 -0.87 11.19
CA LEU A 122 3.96 -0.74 10.65
C LEU A 122 3.55 -2.04 9.98
N LEU A 123 2.45 -2.63 10.43
CA LEU A 123 1.87 -3.84 9.87
C LEU A 123 0.77 -3.49 8.85
N SER A 124 0.73 -4.22 7.74
CA SER A 124 -0.29 -4.05 6.69
C SER A 124 -1.68 -4.45 7.18
N ASP A 125 -2.61 -3.49 7.18
CA ASP A 125 -3.99 -3.68 7.61
C ASP A 125 -4.99 -3.40 6.47
N VAL A 126 -5.60 -4.45 5.97
CA VAL A 126 -6.69 -4.42 5.00
C VAL A 126 -8.01 -4.70 5.74
N PRO A 127 -9.07 -3.91 5.51
CA PRO A 127 -10.36 -4.14 6.15
C PRO A 127 -11.02 -5.46 5.70
N PRO A 128 -11.92 -6.02 6.53
CA PRO A 128 -12.46 -7.38 6.37
C PRO A 128 -13.37 -7.53 5.16
N ASP A 129 -14.06 -6.44 4.80
CA ASP A 129 -14.94 -6.38 3.63
C ASP A 129 -14.15 -6.44 2.31
N GLN A 130 -12.82 -6.31 2.39
CA GLN A 130 -11.89 -6.47 1.28
C GLN A 130 -10.94 -7.67 1.44
N THR A 131 -11.08 -8.46 2.52
CA THR A 131 -10.39 -9.74 2.67
C THR A 131 -11.36 -10.88 2.34
N GLU A 132 -11.10 -11.63 1.27
CA GLU A 132 -11.94 -12.79 0.87
C GLU A 132 -11.77 -14.00 1.81
N ILE A 133 -10.83 -13.95 2.77
CA ILE A 133 -10.46 -15.07 3.63
C ILE A 133 -10.95 -14.81 5.04
N GLY A 134 -11.70 -15.77 5.60
CA GLY A 134 -12.14 -15.73 6.99
C GLY A 134 -10.95 -15.74 7.93
N SER A 135 -10.74 -14.66 8.66
CA SER A 135 -9.76 -14.55 9.72
C SER A 135 -10.15 -15.40 10.93
N ASP A 136 -9.15 -15.92 11.65
CA ASP A 136 -9.38 -16.67 12.88
C ASP A 136 -9.99 -15.76 13.96
N SER A 137 -11.19 -16.13 14.44
CA SER A 137 -11.93 -15.36 15.44
C SER A 137 -11.33 -15.54 16.84
N GLU A 138 -11.15 -14.43 17.57
CA GLU A 138 -11.02 -14.44 19.02
C GLU A 138 -12.43 -14.25 19.61
N ASN A 139 -12.96 -15.27 20.30
CA ASN A 139 -14.25 -15.25 21.02
C ASN A 139 -15.54 -15.17 20.18
N GLY A 140 -15.58 -15.71 18.97
CA GLY A 140 -16.79 -15.67 18.12
C GLY A 140 -17.08 -14.27 17.54
N GLN A 141 -16.18 -13.32 17.74
CA GLN A 141 -16.13 -12.04 17.04
C GLN A 141 -15.06 -12.16 15.96
N THR A 142 -15.46 -12.06 14.70
CA THR A 142 -14.57 -12.09 13.54
C THR A 142 -13.63 -10.90 13.62
N ALA A 143 -12.39 -11.11 14.06
CA ALA A 143 -11.43 -10.01 14.13
C ALA A 143 -11.14 -9.53 12.70
N HIS A 144 -11.35 -8.23 12.53
CA HIS A 144 -11.68 -7.61 11.27
C HIS A 144 -10.43 -7.02 10.57
N GLY A 145 -9.67 -7.84 9.81
CA GLY A 145 -8.67 -7.35 8.84
C GLY A 145 -7.48 -8.29 8.62
N SER A 146 -6.42 -7.82 7.95
CA SER A 146 -5.22 -8.63 7.64
C SER A 146 -4.19 -8.75 8.79
N VAL A 147 -4.54 -8.33 10.02
CA VAL A 147 -3.67 -8.39 11.21
C VAL A 147 -4.46 -8.83 12.45
N LEU A 148 -3.99 -9.86 13.13
CA LEU A 148 -4.57 -10.33 14.39
C LEU A 148 -4.36 -9.32 15.53
N PRO A 149 -5.33 -9.18 16.46
CA PRO A 149 -5.29 -8.16 17.52
C PRO A 149 -4.03 -8.19 18.38
N TYR A 150 -3.46 -9.37 18.63
CA TYR A 150 -2.25 -9.49 19.45
C TYR A 150 -0.98 -9.02 18.74
N PHE A 151 -0.95 -8.94 17.40
CA PHE A 151 0.15 -8.30 16.67
C PHE A 151 -0.05 -6.78 16.63
N ALA A 152 -1.29 -6.33 16.42
CA ALA A 152 -1.66 -4.91 16.42
C ALA A 152 -1.43 -4.21 17.78
N LYS A 153 -1.30 -4.96 18.88
CA LYS A 153 -0.89 -4.43 20.20
C LYS A 153 0.61 -4.12 20.28
N GLU A 154 1.45 -4.79 19.50
CA GLU A 154 2.91 -4.68 19.59
C GLU A 154 3.49 -3.65 18.61
N ALA A 155 2.80 -3.41 17.49
CA ALA A 155 3.23 -2.53 16.41
C ALA A 155 2.09 -1.63 15.91
N ARG A 156 2.41 -0.59 15.14
CA ARG A 156 1.39 0.24 14.49
C ARG A 156 0.79 -0.54 13.32
N THR A 157 -0.44 -0.20 12.93
CA THR A 157 -1.05 -0.71 11.70
C THR A 157 -1.24 0.41 10.69
N GLY A 158 -1.30 0.07 9.41
CA GLY A 158 -1.57 1.04 8.35
C GLY A 158 -2.25 0.43 7.15
N SER A 159 -3.20 1.17 6.56
CA SER A 159 -3.85 0.71 5.33
C SER A 159 -2.89 0.69 4.16
N VAL A 160 -2.92 -0.42 3.43
CA VAL A 160 -2.15 -0.65 2.18
C VAL A 160 -3.03 -0.49 0.93
N LEU A 161 -4.26 0.00 1.09
CA LEU A 161 -5.21 0.15 -0.01
C LEU A 161 -4.92 1.37 -0.86
N PHE A 162 -4.84 1.16 -2.18
CA PHE A 162 -4.73 2.22 -3.17
C PHE A 162 -6.05 2.39 -3.94
N PRO A 163 -6.46 3.63 -4.25
CA PRO A 163 -7.51 3.87 -5.20
C PRO A 163 -7.10 3.34 -6.59
N LEU A 164 -8.00 2.60 -7.21
CA LEU A 164 -7.86 2.16 -8.60
C LEU A 164 -8.66 3.10 -9.50
N ASP A 165 -8.03 3.54 -10.59
CA ASP A 165 -8.78 4.14 -11.69
C ASP A 165 -9.69 3.09 -12.38
N ARG A 166 -10.58 3.56 -13.27
CA ARG A 166 -11.52 2.69 -13.99
C ARG A 166 -10.84 1.62 -14.85
N ASP A 167 -9.60 1.88 -15.26
CA ASP A 167 -8.74 0.96 -16.02
C ASP A 167 -7.95 0.01 -15.12
N GLY A 168 -8.16 0.05 -13.79
CA GLY A 168 -7.47 -0.78 -12.81
C GLY A 168 -6.04 -0.32 -12.49
N VAL A 169 -5.61 0.83 -13.00
CA VAL A 169 -4.27 1.36 -12.79
C VAL A 169 -4.24 2.21 -11.51
N VAL A 170 -3.18 2.01 -10.72
CA VAL A 170 -2.89 2.81 -9.53
C VAL A 170 -2.21 4.11 -9.95
N ARG A 171 -2.95 5.22 -9.85
CA ARG A 171 -2.41 6.58 -10.10
C ARG A 171 -2.47 7.50 -8.88
N TRP A 172 -3.20 7.13 -7.83
CA TRP A 172 -3.54 8.01 -6.73
C TRP A 172 -2.98 7.50 -5.42
N LEU A 173 -2.47 8.41 -4.60
CA LEU A 173 -2.05 8.13 -3.24
C LEU A 173 -3.24 7.63 -2.42
N PRO A 174 -3.02 6.75 -1.43
CA PRO A 174 -4.05 6.30 -0.52
C PRO A 174 -4.77 7.48 0.14
N GLN A 175 -6.09 7.40 0.22
CA GLN A 175 -6.86 8.39 0.96
C GLN A 175 -6.58 8.24 2.46
N GLU A 176 -6.17 9.34 3.09
CA GLU A 176 -5.92 9.36 4.52
C GLU A 176 -7.23 9.38 5.32
N LYS A 177 -7.44 8.32 6.11
CA LYS A 177 -8.61 8.17 6.99
C LYS A 177 -8.19 8.14 8.46
N PRO A 178 -8.82 8.92 9.36
CA PRO A 178 -8.43 8.95 10.78
C PRO A 178 -8.50 7.59 11.48
N GLU A 179 -9.51 6.78 11.15
CA GLU A 179 -9.75 5.47 11.76
C GLU A 179 -8.77 4.39 11.30
N ARG A 180 -8.18 4.56 10.12
CA ARG A 180 -7.21 3.63 9.54
C ARG A 180 -6.23 4.41 8.65
N PRO A 181 -5.21 5.05 9.24
CA PRO A 181 -4.24 5.85 8.47
C PRO A 181 -3.49 4.96 7.48
N SER A 182 -3.10 5.51 6.31
CA SER A 182 -2.31 4.73 5.35
C SER A 182 -0.94 4.39 5.93
N MET A 183 -0.45 3.19 5.62
CA MET A 183 0.95 2.84 5.89
C MET A 183 1.89 3.81 5.16
N VAL A 184 1.57 4.16 3.91
CA VAL A 184 2.37 5.05 3.06
C VAL A 184 2.54 6.44 3.68
N ALA A 185 1.44 7.05 4.13
CA ALA A 185 1.51 8.38 4.76
C ALA A 185 2.25 8.37 6.11
N GLN A 186 2.08 7.29 6.89
CA GLN A 186 2.83 7.14 8.14
C GLN A 186 4.33 6.92 7.90
N MET A 187 4.71 6.08 6.93
CA MET A 187 6.09 5.91 6.51
C MET A 187 6.69 7.22 5.99
N ALA A 188 5.92 7.99 5.22
CA ALA A 188 6.35 9.31 4.75
C ALA A 188 6.59 10.27 5.91
N ALA A 189 5.71 10.29 6.92
CA ALA A 189 5.88 11.10 8.13
C ALA A 189 7.15 10.71 8.91
N LEU A 190 7.40 9.41 9.09
CA LEU A 190 8.63 8.90 9.71
C LEU A 190 9.88 9.20 8.88
N GLY A 191 9.71 9.31 7.56
CA GLY A 191 10.73 9.74 6.61
C GLY A 191 10.95 11.25 6.50
N GLY A 192 10.26 12.07 7.31
CA GLY A 192 10.43 13.52 7.31
C GLY A 192 9.58 14.27 6.29
N ALA A 193 8.46 13.69 5.83
CA ALA A 193 7.50 14.42 5.01
C ALA A 193 6.98 15.67 5.74
N LYS A 194 6.79 16.77 4.99
CA LYS A 194 6.34 18.04 5.54
C LYS A 194 4.91 17.91 6.11
N PRO A 195 4.61 18.46 7.30
CA PRO A 195 3.26 18.42 7.86
C PRO A 195 2.16 18.97 6.94
N ALA A 196 2.50 19.95 6.10
CA ALA A 196 1.59 20.50 5.10
C ALA A 196 1.18 19.49 4.02
N ALA A 197 2.09 18.60 3.58
CA ALA A 197 1.78 17.54 2.63
C ALA A 197 0.83 16.51 3.25
N LEU A 198 1.13 16.05 4.47
CA LEU A 198 0.25 15.13 5.21
C LEU A 198 -1.15 15.73 5.47
N THR A 199 -1.21 17.03 5.77
CA THR A 199 -2.48 17.74 5.94
C THR A 199 -3.27 17.84 4.64
N ALA A 200 -2.59 18.01 3.51
CA ALA A 200 -3.23 18.06 2.20
C ALA A 200 -3.77 16.69 1.75
N LEU A 201 -3.08 15.59 2.06
CA LEU A 201 -3.55 14.23 1.79
C LEU A 201 -4.84 13.87 2.55
N ARG A 202 -5.01 14.41 3.76
CA ARG A 202 -6.25 14.26 4.54
C ARG A 202 -7.45 14.99 3.93
N LYS A 203 -7.20 15.96 3.06
CA LYS A 203 -8.25 16.81 2.48
C LYS A 203 -8.66 16.37 1.08
N SER A 204 -7.77 15.72 0.34
CA SER A 204 -7.99 15.38 -1.07
C SER A 204 -7.06 14.25 -1.51
N SER A 205 -7.44 13.55 -2.57
CA SER A 205 -6.60 12.55 -3.22
C SER A 205 -5.60 13.26 -4.15
N TRP A 206 -4.36 12.80 -4.12
CA TRP A 206 -3.26 13.34 -4.93
C TRP A 206 -2.66 12.24 -5.80
N PRO A 207 -2.19 12.55 -7.01
CA PRO A 207 -1.52 11.58 -7.86
C PRO A 207 -0.19 11.13 -7.24
N ILE A 208 0.26 9.93 -7.61
CA ILE A 208 1.57 9.39 -7.23
C ILE A 208 2.62 9.87 -8.23
N ASP A 209 3.53 10.73 -7.81
CA ASP A 209 4.68 11.09 -8.64
C ASP A 209 5.71 9.94 -8.64
N PHE A 210 5.46 8.88 -9.39
CA PHE A 210 6.31 7.68 -9.44
C PHE A 210 7.75 8.02 -9.84
N ASP A 211 8.72 7.47 -9.12
CA ASP A 211 10.14 7.69 -9.37
C ASP A 211 10.64 6.98 -10.62
N GLY A 212 9.90 5.98 -11.14
CA GLY A 212 10.26 5.27 -12.36
C GLY A 212 9.54 3.92 -12.55
N PRO A 213 9.94 3.14 -13.57
CA PRO A 213 9.37 1.82 -13.87
C PRO A 213 9.66 0.79 -12.77
N PRO A 214 9.06 -0.42 -12.82
CA PRO A 214 9.35 -1.50 -11.86
C PRO A 214 10.85 -1.76 -11.69
N GLY A 215 11.30 -1.90 -10.44
CA GLY A 215 12.70 -2.04 -10.07
C GLY A 215 13.48 -0.72 -9.96
N THR A 216 12.78 0.41 -9.88
CA THR A 216 13.42 1.74 -9.68
C THR A 216 14.03 1.83 -8.29
N ILE A 217 13.28 1.37 -7.27
CA ILE A 217 13.82 1.21 -5.93
C ILE A 217 14.48 -0.17 -5.89
N THR A 218 15.75 -0.22 -5.49
CA THR A 218 16.50 -1.48 -5.44
C THR A 218 15.89 -2.40 -4.39
N THR A 219 15.56 -3.61 -4.82
CA THR A 219 15.05 -4.69 -3.96
C THR A 219 16.17 -5.67 -3.66
N GLN A 220 16.47 -5.86 -2.38
CA GLN A 220 17.35 -6.92 -1.88
C GLN A 220 16.51 -8.09 -1.38
N SER A 221 17.07 -9.30 -1.36
CA SER A 221 16.36 -10.45 -0.80
C SER A 221 16.25 -10.31 0.71
N ALA A 222 15.03 -10.42 1.26
CA ALA A 222 14.84 -10.50 2.70
C ALA A 222 15.53 -11.73 3.31
N ALA A 223 15.84 -12.76 2.51
CA ALA A 223 16.56 -13.94 2.97
C ALA A 223 18.00 -13.63 3.40
N GLU A 224 18.64 -12.64 2.77
CA GLU A 224 20.01 -12.21 3.11
C GLU A 224 20.05 -11.65 4.53
N PHE A 225 19.01 -10.91 4.94
CA PHE A 225 18.93 -10.26 6.24
C PHE A 225 18.51 -11.18 7.40
N LEU A 226 18.36 -12.48 7.14
CA LEU A 226 18.24 -13.49 8.20
C LEU A 226 19.59 -13.80 8.84
N GLU A 227 20.68 -13.56 8.11
CA GLU A 227 22.02 -13.55 8.69
C GLU A 227 22.19 -12.30 9.55
N PRO A 228 22.74 -12.44 10.77
CA PRO A 228 22.95 -11.30 11.65
C PRO A 228 23.98 -10.31 11.08
N GLY A 229 23.87 -9.04 11.47
CA GLY A 229 24.85 -8.00 11.13
C GLY A 229 24.58 -7.22 9.84
N LEU A 230 23.86 -7.78 8.85
CA LEU A 230 23.49 -7.01 7.64
C LEU A 230 22.50 -5.88 7.93
N GLY A 231 21.76 -5.95 9.03
CA GLY A 231 20.90 -4.86 9.49
C GLY A 231 21.64 -3.52 9.62
N ALA A 232 22.95 -3.52 9.94
CA ALA A 232 23.74 -2.30 10.05
C ALA A 232 23.79 -1.47 8.75
N LEU A 233 23.60 -2.11 7.58
CA LEU A 233 23.49 -1.43 6.28
C LEU A 233 22.21 -0.61 6.14
N LEU A 234 21.23 -0.83 7.03
CA LEU A 234 19.90 -0.22 6.99
C LEU A 234 19.77 0.98 7.93
N GLN A 235 20.87 1.45 8.51
CA GLN A 235 20.85 2.64 9.35
C GLN A 235 20.27 3.83 8.59
N ASP A 236 19.35 4.54 9.25
CA ASP A 236 18.63 5.71 8.71
C ASP A 236 17.79 5.45 7.44
N GLN A 237 17.58 4.19 7.05
CA GLN A 237 16.72 3.81 5.93
C GLN A 237 15.25 3.72 6.36
N LEU A 238 14.33 4.02 5.44
CA LEU A 238 12.97 3.49 5.49
C LEU A 238 12.97 2.11 4.84
N VAL A 239 12.67 1.08 5.62
CA VAL A 239 12.72 -0.31 5.18
C VAL A 239 11.31 -0.78 4.84
N PHE A 240 11.12 -1.27 3.61
CA PHE A 240 9.88 -1.86 3.14
C PHE A 240 10.06 -3.35 2.94
N ILE A 241 9.33 -4.16 3.69
CA ILE A 241 9.40 -5.63 3.65
C ILE A 241 8.06 -6.14 3.12
N GLY A 242 8.05 -6.84 1.99
CA GLY A 242 6.81 -7.29 1.36
C GLY A 242 7.02 -8.35 0.28
N ALA A 243 5.92 -8.91 -0.22
CA ALA A 243 5.96 -10.02 -1.17
C ALA A 243 6.55 -9.61 -2.53
N THR A 244 7.55 -10.35 -3.00
CA THR A 244 8.16 -10.17 -4.33
C THR A 244 8.36 -11.49 -5.07
N TYR A 245 8.01 -12.62 -4.46
CA TYR A 245 7.99 -13.91 -5.15
C TYR A 245 6.93 -13.92 -6.25
N SER A 246 7.24 -14.62 -7.35
CA SER A 246 6.45 -14.68 -8.58
C SER A 246 4.98 -15.10 -8.40
N ARG A 247 4.69 -15.94 -7.41
CA ARG A 247 3.33 -16.46 -7.12
C ARG A 247 2.50 -15.59 -6.16
N SER A 248 3.05 -14.50 -5.63
CA SER A 248 2.37 -13.67 -4.62
C SER A 248 1.09 -13.04 -5.14
N ARG A 249 1.05 -12.74 -6.44
CA ARG A 249 0.00 -11.91 -7.08
C ARG A 249 -0.16 -10.52 -6.45
N ASP A 250 0.79 -10.12 -5.60
CA ASP A 250 0.85 -8.81 -4.98
C ASP A 250 1.58 -7.84 -5.91
N TYR A 251 0.97 -7.61 -7.06
CA TYR A 251 1.42 -6.63 -8.02
C TYR A 251 0.24 -5.79 -8.50
N MET A 252 0.52 -4.53 -8.79
CA MET A 252 -0.50 -3.57 -9.20
C MET A 252 -0.16 -3.02 -10.59
N PRO A 253 -1.15 -2.88 -11.49
CA PRO A 253 -0.96 -2.08 -12.69
C PRO A 253 -0.65 -0.63 -12.32
N THR A 254 0.39 -0.07 -12.93
CA THR A 254 0.84 1.32 -12.76
C THR A 254 0.95 1.99 -14.13
N PRO A 255 1.16 3.31 -14.21
CA PRO A 255 1.45 4.00 -15.48
C PRO A 255 2.61 3.39 -16.29
N TYR A 256 3.51 2.64 -15.64
CA TYR A 256 4.62 1.95 -16.30
C TYR A 256 4.29 0.51 -16.74
N THR A 257 3.11 0.00 -16.40
CA THR A 257 2.67 -1.33 -16.83
C THR A 257 2.41 -1.33 -18.33
N ARG A 258 3.25 -2.05 -19.07
CA ARG A 258 3.12 -2.26 -20.51
C ARG A 258 3.00 -3.75 -20.79
N VAL A 259 2.46 -4.11 -21.95
CA VAL A 259 2.43 -5.52 -22.38
C VAL A 259 3.86 -6.06 -22.41
N GLY A 260 4.11 -7.15 -21.67
CA GLY A 260 5.42 -7.78 -21.56
C GLY A 260 6.40 -7.12 -20.58
N SER A 261 6.03 -6.05 -19.90
CA SER A 261 6.86 -5.47 -18.83
C SER A 261 6.80 -6.33 -17.56
N LYS A 262 7.83 -6.23 -16.71
CA LYS A 262 7.75 -6.78 -15.35
C LYS A 262 6.59 -6.10 -14.58
N PRO A 263 5.89 -6.84 -13.70
CA PRO A 263 4.92 -6.23 -12.80
C PRO A 263 5.63 -5.35 -11.75
N MET A 264 4.97 -4.29 -11.26
CA MET A 264 5.40 -3.57 -10.07
C MET A 264 4.75 -4.20 -8.85
N TYR A 265 5.55 -4.68 -7.90
CA TYR A 265 5.04 -5.26 -6.66
C TYR A 265 4.38 -4.19 -5.78
N GLY A 266 3.35 -4.57 -5.02
CA GLY A 266 2.61 -3.66 -4.14
C GLY A 266 3.53 -2.91 -3.18
N ILE A 267 4.54 -3.61 -2.64
CA ILE A 267 5.57 -3.02 -1.78
C ILE A 267 6.41 -1.93 -2.46
N GLU A 268 6.69 -2.04 -3.76
CA GLU A 268 7.38 -1.00 -4.52
C GLU A 268 6.46 0.20 -4.80
N VAL A 269 5.18 -0.04 -5.09
CA VAL A 269 4.17 1.03 -5.20
C VAL A 269 4.10 1.84 -3.90
N MET A 270 4.10 1.17 -2.74
CA MET A 270 4.13 1.84 -1.43
C MET A 270 5.40 2.62 -1.18
N ALA A 271 6.55 2.08 -1.55
CA ALA A 271 7.85 2.73 -1.40
C ALA A 271 7.95 4.00 -2.27
N GLN A 272 7.59 3.92 -3.56
CA GLN A 272 7.57 5.09 -4.45
C GLN A 272 6.50 6.12 -4.03
N SER A 273 5.34 5.67 -3.56
CA SER A 273 4.31 6.55 -3.01
C SER A 273 4.77 7.30 -1.76
N THR A 274 5.57 6.64 -0.92
CA THR A 274 6.16 7.25 0.27
C THR A 274 7.14 8.35 -0.13
N ASP A 275 7.98 8.12 -1.13
CA ASP A 275 8.90 9.15 -1.64
C ASP A 275 8.15 10.32 -2.30
N SER A 276 7.11 10.02 -3.09
CA SER A 276 6.24 11.05 -3.68
C SER A 276 5.67 12.01 -2.62
N ILE A 277 5.20 11.49 -1.47
CA ILE A 277 4.74 12.34 -0.37
C ILE A 277 5.88 13.15 0.26
N ARG A 278 7.05 12.53 0.45
CA ARG A 278 8.23 13.17 1.07
C ARG A 278 8.78 14.32 0.23
N ARG A 279 8.86 14.15 -1.09
CA ARG A 279 9.27 15.21 -2.03
C ARG A 279 8.27 16.36 -2.08
N GLY A 280 7.04 16.09 -1.66
CA GLY A 280 5.94 17.04 -1.64
C GLY A 280 4.93 16.70 -2.72
N LEU A 281 3.67 17.02 -2.46
CA LEU A 281 2.58 16.77 -3.40
C LEU A 281 2.77 17.67 -4.62
N PRO A 282 2.67 17.14 -5.86
CA PRO A 282 2.83 17.94 -7.05
C PRO A 282 1.87 19.14 -7.03
N ARG A 283 2.43 20.34 -6.96
CA ARG A 283 1.80 21.54 -7.54
C ARG A 283 2.67 21.87 -8.74
N ASP A 284 2.02 22.01 -9.88
CA ASP A 284 2.60 22.55 -11.11
C ASP A 284 3.34 21.54 -12.01
N ALA A 285 2.58 20.96 -12.95
CA ALA A 285 2.83 21.04 -14.39
C ALA A 285 1.79 20.16 -15.11
N THR A 286 0.87 20.78 -15.85
CA THR A 286 0.10 20.15 -16.95
C THR A 286 -0.96 19.06 -16.67
N GLY A 287 -1.57 18.96 -15.48
CA GLY A 287 -2.98 18.46 -15.46
C GLY A 287 -3.52 17.69 -14.26
N ALA A 288 -2.69 17.15 -13.36
CA ALA A 288 -3.24 16.39 -12.24
C ALA A 288 -3.60 17.30 -11.04
N ALA A 289 -4.80 17.89 -11.07
CA ALA A 289 -5.37 18.58 -9.91
C ALA A 289 -5.79 17.57 -8.84
N ALA A 290 -5.65 17.94 -7.55
CA ALA A 290 -6.18 17.15 -6.45
C ALA A 290 -7.67 16.85 -6.66
N ARG A 291 -8.06 15.57 -6.51
CA ARG A 291 -9.47 15.17 -6.59
C ARG A 291 -10.08 15.19 -5.20
N VAL A 292 -11.21 15.88 -5.05
CA VAL A 292 -12.07 15.71 -3.88
C VAL A 292 -12.95 14.50 -4.16
N GLU A 293 -12.66 13.37 -3.54
CA GLU A 293 -13.57 12.22 -3.60
C GLU A 293 -14.80 12.50 -2.73
N SER A 294 -15.97 12.58 -3.36
CA SER A 294 -17.23 12.40 -2.64
C SER A 294 -17.38 10.91 -2.32
N ASN A 295 -17.34 10.54 -1.04
CA ASN A 295 -17.53 9.17 -0.52
C ASN A 295 -18.49 8.32 -1.38
N ARG A 296 -17.95 7.47 -2.26
CA ARG A 296 -18.68 6.39 -2.94
C ARG A 296 -17.77 5.17 -3.05
N TRP A 297 -17.37 4.65 -1.90
CA TRP A 297 -16.84 3.29 -1.80
C TRP A 297 -17.98 2.38 -1.37
N THR A 298 -18.86 2.06 -2.31
CA THR A 298 -19.70 0.86 -2.25
C THR A 298 -19.41 0.08 -3.51
N VAL A 299 -18.46 -0.85 -3.43
CA VAL A 299 -18.39 -1.94 -4.40
C VAL A 299 -19.52 -2.89 -4.02
N PRO A 300 -20.51 -3.17 -4.88
CA PRO A 300 -21.49 -4.20 -4.57
C PRO A 300 -20.73 -5.52 -4.48
N SER A 301 -20.79 -6.18 -3.32
CA SER A 301 -20.38 -7.58 -3.23
C SER A 301 -21.26 -8.39 -4.18
N LEU A 302 -20.69 -8.85 -5.29
CA LEU A 302 -21.32 -9.88 -6.12
C LEU A 302 -21.30 -11.17 -5.31
N ARG A 303 -22.30 -11.36 -4.45
CA ARG A 303 -22.59 -12.66 -3.84
C ARG A 303 -23.05 -13.60 -4.96
N CYS A 304 -22.11 -14.37 -5.51
CA CYS A 304 -22.45 -15.58 -6.25
C CYS A 304 -23.12 -16.55 -5.27
N ARG A 305 -24.45 -16.59 -5.31
CA ARG A 305 -25.26 -17.61 -4.65
C ARG A 305 -25.07 -18.90 -5.44
N THR A 306 -24.17 -19.77 -4.99
CA THR A 306 -24.17 -21.16 -5.47
C THR A 306 -25.36 -21.86 -4.83
N SER A 307 -26.36 -22.14 -5.66
CA SER A 307 -27.49 -23.00 -5.33
C SER A 307 -26.96 -24.36 -4.88
N ALA A 308 -27.40 -24.80 -3.71
CA ALA A 308 -27.33 -26.20 -3.34
C ALA A 308 -28.07 -27.03 -4.40
N TYR A 309 -27.44 -28.08 -4.90
CA TYR A 309 -28.15 -29.23 -5.44
C TYR A 309 -28.21 -30.28 -4.33
N SER A 310 -29.42 -30.79 -4.17
CA SER A 310 -29.89 -31.79 -3.21
C SER A 310 -29.14 -33.11 -3.27
#